data_AF-A0A849UL05-F1
#
_entry.id   AF-A0A849UL05-F1
#
_cell.length_a   1.000
_cell.length_b   1.000
_cell.length_c   1.000
_cell.angle_alpha   90.00
_cell.angle_beta   90.00
_cell.angle_gamma   90.00
#
_symmetry.space_group_name_H-M   'P 1'
#
loop_
_entity.id
_entity.type
_entity.pdbx_description
1 polymer ?
#
loop_
_entity_poly.entity_id
_entity_poly.type
_entity_poly.pdbx_seq_one_letter_code
_entity_poly.pdbx_strand_id
1 'polypeptide(L)' 'MSQTERNACREAFEALCNEVRSDGSADVAELNYWLFERGYRAAVQELMTIAETGVQTEKFVSPKLQNLADRLVGATDCV' A
#
# COMPACT_ATOMS: atom_id res chain seq x y z
N MET A 1 14.01 -7.07 21.56
CA MET A 1 12.98 -7.77 20.76
C MET A 1 12.36 -6.74 19.84
N SER A 2 12.85 -6.61 18.60
CA SER A 2 12.27 -5.66 17.65
C SER A 2 10.90 -6.19 17.24
N GLN A 3 9.84 -5.46 17.58
CA GLN A 3 8.53 -5.67 16.97
C GLN A 3 8.73 -5.57 15.46
N THR A 4 8.61 -6.70 14.77
CA THR A 4 8.50 -6.71 13.31
C THR A 4 7.24 -5.92 13.00
N GLU A 5 7.42 -4.70 12.51
CA GLU A 5 6.33 -3.87 11.98
C GLU A 5 5.57 -4.74 10.98
N ARG A 6 4.32 -5.07 11.32
CA ARG A 6 3.46 -5.90 10.49
C ARG A 6 3.06 -5.07 9.27
N ASN A 7 3.88 -5.13 8.24
CA ASN A 7 3.57 -4.52 6.96
C ASN A 7 2.49 -5.39 6.29
N ALA A 8 1.24 -4.92 6.31
CA ALA A 8 0.11 -5.62 5.70
C ALA A 8 0.34 -5.92 4.21
N CYS A 9 1.11 -5.10 3.49
CA CYS A 9 1.49 -5.37 2.11
C CYS A 9 2.47 -6.55 2.03
N ARG A 10 3.40 -6.67 2.97
CA ARG A 10 4.33 -7.81 3.04
C ARG A 10 3.61 -9.11 3.40
N GLU A 11 2.69 -9.08 4.35
CA GLU A 11 1.90 -10.28 4.72
C GLU A 11 0.99 -10.72 3.55
N ALA A 12 0.33 -9.77 2.88
CA ALA A 12 -0.47 -10.05 1.70
C ALA A 12 0.36 -10.54 0.50
N PHE A 13 1.62 -10.10 0.40
CA PHE A 13 2.57 -10.57 -0.59
C PHE A 13 3.06 -11.99 -0.29
N GLU A 14 3.44 -12.28 0.96
CA GLU A 14 3.83 -13.62 1.40
C GLU A 14 2.69 -14.63 1.19
N ALA A 15 1.44 -14.24 1.46
CA ALA A 15 0.25 -15.05 1.18
C ALA A 15 0.06 -15.32 -0.33
N LEU A 16 0.18 -14.29 -1.17
CA LEU A 16 0.08 -14.44 -2.63
C LEU A 16 1.19 -15.34 -3.19
N CYS A 17 2.42 -15.17 -2.72
CA CYS A 17 3.54 -16.03 -3.10
C CYS A 17 3.29 -17.49 -2.72
N ASN A 18 2.68 -17.75 -1.56
CA ASN A 18 2.35 -19.10 -1.13
C ASN A 18 1.23 -19.74 -1.95
N GLU A 19 0.18 -18.97 -2.30
CA GLU A 19 -0.90 -19.42 -3.19
C GLU A 19 -0.35 -19.82 -4.56
N VAL A 20 0.51 -18.99 -5.13
CA VAL A 20 1.12 -19.21 -6.45
C VAL A 20 2.13 -20.34 -6.44
N ARG A 21 2.88 -20.52 -5.36
CA ARG A 21 3.79 -21.67 -5.23
C ARG A 21 3.03 -23.00 -5.17
N SER A 22 1.78 -22.97 -4.71
CA SER A 22 0.91 -24.15 -4.67
C SER A 22 0.28 -24.46 -6.04
N ASP A 23 0.12 -23.44 -6.89
CA ASP A 23 -0.38 -23.57 -8.26
C ASP A 23 0.78 -23.36 -9.24
N GLY A 24 1.57 -24.43 -9.46
CA GLY A 24 2.81 -24.41 -10.26
C GLY A 24 2.69 -24.03 -11.74
N SER A 25 1.56 -23.44 -12.14
CA SER A 25 1.22 -22.97 -13.48
C SER A 25 0.98 -21.45 -13.56
N ALA A 26 0.97 -20.73 -12.44
CA ALA A 26 0.66 -19.30 -12.42
C ALA A 26 1.70 -18.48 -13.20
N ASP A 27 1.23 -17.75 -14.21
CA ASP A 27 2.08 -16.92 -15.06
C ASP A 27 2.65 -15.75 -14.23
N VAL A 28 3.95 -15.50 -14.37
CA VAL A 28 4.66 -14.40 -13.72
C VAL A 28 4.04 -13.05 -14.08
N ALA A 29 3.41 -12.93 -15.26
CA ALA A 29 2.65 -11.75 -15.64
C ALA A 29 1.41 -11.52 -14.75
N GLU A 30 0.66 -12.58 -14.44
CA GLU A 30 -0.53 -12.52 -13.59
C GLU A 30 -0.16 -12.15 -12.14
N LEU A 31 0.92 -12.71 -11.64
CA LEU A 31 1.50 -12.35 -10.35
C LEU A 31 1.85 -10.87 -10.22
N ASN A 32 2.54 -10.33 -11.22
CA ASN A 32 2.94 -8.93 -11.24
C ASN A 32 1.72 -8.00 -11.32
N TYR A 33 0.69 -8.40 -12.06
CA TYR A 33 -0.58 -7.67 -12.11
C TYR A 33 -1.24 -7.59 -10.73
N TRP A 34 -1.38 -8.73 -10.04
CA TRP A 34 -1.99 -8.75 -8.71
C TRP A 34 -1.17 -8.03 -7.65
N LEU A 35 0.17 -8.08 -7.74
CA LEU A 35 1.05 -7.28 -6.89
C LEU A 35 0.80 -5.79 -7.08
N PHE A 36 0.72 -5.34 -8.33
CA PHE A 36 0.46 -3.95 -8.67
C PHE A 36 -0.92 -3.50 -8.21
N GLU A 37 -1.97 -4.27 -8.51
CA GLU A 37 -3.35 -3.96 -8.11
C GLU A 37 -3.51 -3.87 -6.59
N ARG A 38 -2.92 -4.81 -5.83
CA ARG A 38 -2.98 -4.79 -4.37
C ARG A 38 -2.21 -3.59 -3.80
N GLY A 39 -1.01 -3.30 -4.31
CA GLY A 39 -0.24 -2.14 -3.90
C GLY A 39 -0.95 -0.81 -4.21
N TYR A 40 -1.60 -0.73 -5.38
CA TYR A 40 -2.37 0.43 -5.78
C TYR A 40 -3.60 0.65 -4.88
N ARG A 41 -4.36 -0.42 -4.58
CA ARG A 41 -5.51 -0.33 -3.66
C ARG A 41 -5.11 0.08 -2.25
N ALA A 42 -4.02 -0.49 -1.73
CA ALA A 42 -3.49 -0.10 -0.43
C ALA A 42 -3.10 1.39 -0.41
N ALA A 43 -2.44 1.86 -1.47
CA ALA A 43 -2.08 3.27 -1.58
C ALA A 43 -3.29 4.21 -1.67
N VAL A 44 -4.33 3.82 -2.40
CA VAL A 44 -5.59 4.59 -2.47
C VAL A 44 -6.28 4.63 -1.11
N GLN A 45 -6.33 3.50 -0.39
CA GLN A 45 -6.94 3.43 0.93
C GLN A 45 -6.25 4.36 1.93
N GLU A 46 -4.91 4.35 1.96
CA GLU A 46 -4.14 5.23 2.83
C GLU A 46 -4.36 6.71 2.47
N LEU A 47 -4.41 7.06 1.17
CA LEU A 47 -4.76 8.43 0.76
C LEU A 47 -6.16 8.85 1.22
N MET A 48 -7.15 7.95 1.20
CA MET A 48 -8.48 8.25 1.74
C MET A 48 -8.44 8.46 3.25
N THR A 49 -7.71 7.63 3.98
CA THR A 49 -7.53 7.80 5.44
C THR A 49 -6.84 9.12 5.77
N ILE A 50 -5.82 9.53 5.01
CA ILE A 50 -5.18 10.84 5.17
C ILE A 50 -6.19 11.96 4.90
N ALA A 51 -7.02 11.84 3.86
CA ALA A 51 -8.04 12.84 3.55
C ALA A 51 -9.11 12.96 4.65
N GLU A 52 -9.47 11.86 5.30
CA GLU A 52 -10.47 11.82 6.38
C GLU A 52 -9.92 12.32 7.71
N THR A 53 -8.65 12.00 8.02
CA THR A 53 -8.07 12.24 9.34
C THR A 53 -7.13 13.45 9.39
N GLY A 54 -6.64 13.91 8.22
CA GLY A 54 -5.57 14.90 8.12
C GLY A 54 -4.20 14.39 8.55
N VAL A 55 -4.07 13.11 8.92
CA VAL A 55 -2.85 12.54 9.49
C VAL A 55 -2.25 11.51 8.54
N GLN A 56 -0.99 11.70 8.18
CA GLN A 56 -0.19 10.69 7.50
C GLN A 56 0.68 9.95 8.51
N THR A 57 0.53 8.63 8.56
CA THR A 57 1.31 7.76 9.47
C THR A 57 2.66 7.38 8.86
N GLU A 58 2.69 7.08 7.57
CA GLU A 58 3.90 6.69 6.84
C GLU A 58 4.00 7.40 5.48
N LYS A 59 5.25 7.66 5.04
CA LYS A 59 5.51 8.30 3.75
C LYS A 59 5.44 7.29 2.61
N PHE A 60 4.78 7.68 1.52
CA PHE A 60 4.82 6.93 0.27
C PHE A 60 6.22 7.01 -0.34
N VAL A 61 6.75 5.86 -0.77
CA VAL A 61 8.00 5.80 -1.55
C VAL A 61 7.81 6.42 -2.93
N SER A 62 6.60 6.34 -3.49
CA SER A 62 6.25 6.99 -4.77
C SER A 62 6.19 8.51 -4.59
N PRO A 63 7.03 9.29 -5.29
CA PRO A 63 7.04 10.76 -5.16
C PRO A 63 5.70 11.40 -5.54
N LYS A 64 4.97 10.80 -6.49
CA LYS A 64 3.65 11.29 -6.91
C LYS A 64 2.61 11.09 -5.82
N LEU A 65 2.58 9.92 -5.19
CA LEU A 65 1.64 9.62 -4.11
C LEU A 65 1.98 10.43 -2.85
N GLN A 66 3.27 10.63 -2.56
CA GLN A 66 3.67 11.49 -1.45
C GLN A 66 3.23 12.94 -1.66
N ASN A 67 3.37 13.48 -2.88
CA ASN A 67 2.89 14.84 -3.18
C ASN A 67 1.37 14.98 -2.98
N LEU A 68 0.60 13.93 -3.30
CA LEU A 68 -0.85 13.88 -3.04
C LEU A 68 -1.13 13.86 -1.54
N ALA A 69 -0.44 13.01 -0.77
CA ALA A 69 -0.56 12.97 0.68
C ALA A 69 -0.23 14.31 1.35
N ASP A 70 0.87 14.95 0.95
CA ASP A 70 1.28 16.26 1.47
C ASP A 70 0.20 17.34 1.27
N ARG A 71 -0.48 17.31 0.11
CA ARG A 71 -1.60 18.24 -0.16
C ARG A 71 -2.82 17.96 0.69
N LEU A 72 -3.11 16.69 0.96
CA LEU A 72 -4.26 16.30 1.78
C LEU A 72 -4.06 16.71 3.25
N VAL A 73 -2.85 16.49 3.78
CA VAL A 73 -2.49 16.97 5.13
C VAL A 73 -2.52 18.50 5.20
N GLY A 74 -2.00 19.20 4.19
CA GLY A 74 -2.00 20.67 4.15
C GLY A 74 -3.39 21.30 3.92
N ALA A 75 -4.38 20.54 3.43
CA ALA A 75 -5.74 21.04 3.21
C ALA A 75 -6.59 21.09 4.48
N THR A 76 -6.19 20.36 5.54
CA THR A 76 -6.93 20.29 6.81
C THR A 76 -6.63 21.44 7.79
N ASP A 77 -5.68 22.34 7.50
CA ASP A 77 -5.33 23.49 8.35
C ASP A 77 -6.24 24.74 8.17
N CYS A 78 -7.40 24.61 7.52
CA CYS A 78 -8.29 25.74 7.20
C CYS A 78 -9.71 25.67 7.81
N VAL A 79 -9.90 24.95 8.93
CA VAL A 79 -11.16 24.98 9.69
C VAL A 79 -10.91 25.34 11.14
#